data_AF-A0A832N2W4-F1
#
_entry.id   AF-A0A832N2W4-F1
#
_cell.length_a   1.000
_cell.length_b   1.000
_cell.length_c   1.000
_cell.angle_alpha   90.00
_cell.angle_beta   90.00
_cell.angle_gamma   90.00
#
_symmetry.space_group_name_H-M   'P 1'
#
loop_
_entity.id
_entity.type
_entity.pdbx_description
1 polymer ?
#
loop_
_entity_poly.entity_id
_entity_poly.type
_entity_poly.pdbx_seq_one_letter_code
_entity_poly.pdbx_strand_id
1 'polypeptide(L)'
;MAKLQSQAILFELLRSFTSLAKTLNLSKTVRELGSTRQTVRRHINLLEEHKGEPLFRLEDRQYQLTEAGKRALPEALRLLSRGQAWLNNQSDHINGLTHLTFDENTPLPYYLQQHPLGRLWKDSSELMQYGFQCWARAKGEIENEVFENIRPYLMIYRRYEKEWICIEIGDQSSYASWYGWGRARSSIGRDITDLPRGAGFANLLAQTFEEVAANEGVRLDHIHTQHMNPEKDMLVPISYQRLLMGCRFPDGSFALAALIDRTHDIEIAGLSKKQIRSMPKELVMNIDTKLLKTLP
;
A
#
# COMPACT_ATOMS: atom_id res chain seq x y z
N MET A 1 27.48 24.34 -11.89
CA MET A 1 26.43 24.38 -12.95
C MET A 1 25.69 23.06 -13.09
N ALA A 2 26.36 21.90 -13.24
CA ALA A 2 25.71 20.59 -13.35
C ALA A 2 24.74 20.27 -12.19
N LYS A 3 25.09 20.65 -10.95
CA LYS A 3 24.28 20.45 -9.73
C LYS A 3 22.97 21.24 -9.69
N LEU A 4 22.94 22.46 -10.25
CA LEU A 4 21.70 23.24 -10.38
C LEU A 4 20.83 22.72 -11.52
N GLN A 5 21.48 22.25 -12.60
CA GLN A 5 20.75 21.71 -13.75
C GLN A 5 20.02 20.41 -13.37
N SER A 6 20.67 19.49 -12.66
CA SER A 6 20.07 18.22 -12.22
C SER A 6 18.90 18.41 -11.24
N GLN A 7 18.95 19.41 -10.36
CA GLN A 7 17.87 19.75 -9.45
C GLN A 7 16.60 20.18 -10.19
N ALA A 8 16.74 21.01 -11.23
CA ALA A 8 15.60 21.53 -12.00
C ALA A 8 14.88 20.45 -12.83
N ILE A 9 15.58 19.37 -13.21
CA ILE A 9 15.03 18.30 -14.07
C ILE A 9 14.90 16.95 -13.33
N LEU A 10 14.97 16.94 -12.00
CA LEU A 10 14.99 15.70 -11.20
C LEU A 10 13.87 14.73 -11.58
N PHE A 11 12.66 15.24 -11.82
CA PHE A 11 11.53 14.40 -12.24
C PHE A 11 11.81 13.62 -13.53
N GLU A 12 12.36 14.28 -14.55
CA GLU A 12 12.72 13.65 -15.84
C GLU A 12 13.92 12.70 -15.72
N LEU A 13 14.85 13.00 -14.81
CA LEU A 13 15.95 12.10 -14.45
C LEU A 13 15.39 10.79 -13.87
N LEU A 14 14.49 10.89 -12.89
CA LEU A 14 13.83 9.74 -12.25
C LEU A 14 13.02 8.94 -13.27
N ARG A 15 12.25 9.60 -14.15
CA ARG A 15 11.51 8.93 -15.24
C ARG A 15 12.42 8.15 -16.18
N SER A 16 13.56 8.73 -16.56
CA SER A 16 14.52 8.09 -17.47
C SER A 16 15.18 6.88 -16.82
N PHE A 17 15.61 7.02 -15.57
CA PHE A 17 16.20 5.92 -14.80
C PHE A 17 15.23 4.76 -14.61
N THR A 18 14.05 5.04 -14.06
CA THR A 18 13.05 4.01 -13.76
C THR A 18 12.52 3.31 -15.02
N SER A 19 12.32 4.04 -16.13
CA SER A 19 11.91 3.43 -17.40
C SER A 19 13.03 2.60 -18.03
N LEU A 20 14.29 3.04 -18.00
CA LEU A 20 15.41 2.23 -18.49
C LEU A 20 15.64 0.98 -17.62
N ALA A 21 15.48 1.10 -16.31
CA ALA A 21 15.54 -0.02 -15.37
C ALA A 21 14.46 -1.07 -15.66
N LYS A 22 13.26 -0.63 -16.07
CA LYS A 22 12.15 -1.51 -16.44
C LYS A 22 12.36 -2.23 -17.77
N THR A 23 12.84 -1.53 -18.81
CA THR A 23 12.93 -2.11 -20.15
C THR A 23 14.25 -2.80 -20.43
N LEU A 24 15.32 -2.38 -19.76
CA LEU A 24 16.73 -2.73 -20.04
C LEU A 24 17.12 -2.53 -21.52
N ASN A 25 16.36 -1.69 -22.23
CA ASN A 25 16.49 -1.45 -23.66
C ASN A 25 16.24 0.02 -23.99
N LEU A 26 17.32 0.74 -24.33
CA LEU A 26 17.28 2.17 -24.60
C LEU A 26 16.29 2.54 -25.73
N SER A 27 16.18 1.73 -26.77
CA SER A 27 15.26 2.00 -27.88
C SER A 27 13.81 1.92 -27.43
N LYS A 28 13.48 0.93 -26.58
CA LYS A 28 12.15 0.75 -26.00
C LYS A 28 11.82 1.88 -25.03
N THR A 29 12.74 2.23 -24.12
CA THR A 29 12.60 3.36 -23.18
C THR A 29 12.32 4.68 -23.89
N VAL A 30 13.07 4.98 -24.95
CA VAL A 30 12.91 6.22 -25.70
C VAL A 30 11.51 6.32 -26.33
N ARG A 31 10.98 5.20 -26.84
CA ARG A 31 9.59 5.14 -27.35
C ARG A 31 8.57 5.31 -26.23
N GLU A 32 8.74 4.63 -25.09
CA GLU A 32 7.82 4.74 -23.94
C GLU A 32 7.78 6.15 -23.34
N LEU A 33 8.92 6.85 -23.32
CA LEU A 33 9.02 8.19 -22.74
C LEU A 33 8.68 9.32 -23.72
N GLY A 34 8.58 9.04 -25.03
CA GLY A 34 8.48 10.08 -26.06
C GLY A 34 9.71 11.00 -26.08
N SER A 35 10.91 10.44 -25.91
CA SER A 35 12.16 11.19 -25.75
C SER A 35 13.18 10.89 -26.87
N THR A 36 14.48 11.17 -26.66
CA THR A 36 15.57 10.77 -27.56
C THR A 36 16.61 9.91 -26.82
N ARG A 37 17.38 9.09 -27.56
CA ARG A 37 18.48 8.30 -26.98
C ARG A 37 19.52 9.18 -26.27
N GLN A 38 19.81 10.34 -26.83
CA GLN A 38 20.78 11.29 -26.27
C GLN A 38 20.27 11.87 -24.95
N THR A 39 18.98 12.26 -24.90
CA THR A 39 18.35 12.77 -23.67
C THR A 39 18.36 11.74 -22.56
N VAL A 40 17.90 10.51 -22.83
CA VAL A 40 17.87 9.44 -21.81
C VAL A 40 19.29 9.14 -21.31
N ARG A 41 20.29 8.98 -22.20
CA ARG A 41 21.69 8.77 -21.80
C ARG A 41 22.22 9.93 -20.95
N ARG A 42 21.94 11.17 -21.34
CA ARG A 42 22.33 12.36 -20.57
C ARG A 42 21.71 12.32 -19.17
N HIS A 43 20.43 11.98 -19.05
CA HIS A 43 19.76 11.88 -17.77
C HIS A 43 20.38 10.81 -16.86
N ILE A 44 20.70 9.64 -17.40
CA ILE A 44 21.40 8.59 -16.64
C ILE A 44 22.78 9.06 -16.17
N ASN A 45 23.58 9.62 -17.08
CA ASN A 45 24.92 10.11 -16.75
C ASN A 45 24.88 11.18 -15.64
N LEU A 46 23.92 12.12 -15.69
CA LEU A 46 23.75 13.13 -14.66
C LEU A 46 23.41 12.52 -13.29
N LEU A 47 22.57 11.48 -13.24
CA LEU A 47 22.25 10.77 -12.00
C LEU A 47 23.46 10.01 -11.44
N GLU A 48 24.19 9.31 -12.29
CA GLU A 48 25.40 8.56 -11.92
C GLU A 48 26.50 9.50 -11.41
N GLU A 49 26.71 10.65 -12.06
CA GLU A 49 27.65 11.68 -11.61
C GLU A 49 27.28 12.21 -10.20
N HIS A 50 25.99 12.44 -9.94
CA HIS A 50 25.53 12.92 -8.63
C HIS A 50 25.61 11.85 -7.54
N LYS A 51 25.43 10.58 -7.89
CA LYS A 51 25.52 9.46 -6.95
C LYS A 51 26.96 8.98 -6.73
N GLY A 52 27.88 9.31 -7.62
CA GLY A 52 29.29 8.90 -7.55
C GLY A 52 29.53 7.44 -7.91
N GLU A 53 28.52 6.72 -8.40
CA GLU A 53 28.61 5.31 -8.81
C GLU A 53 27.68 5.03 -10.00
N PRO A 54 28.06 4.10 -10.92
CA PRO A 54 27.24 3.75 -12.06
C PRO A 54 25.98 2.98 -11.63
N LEU A 55 24.83 3.35 -12.17
CA LEU A 55 23.54 2.68 -11.96
C LEU A 55 23.30 1.59 -13.03
N PHE A 56 23.89 1.76 -14.21
CA PHE A 56 23.85 0.74 -15.26
C PHE A 56 25.24 0.32 -15.73
N ARG A 57 25.30 -0.91 -16.24
CA ARG A 57 26.38 -1.42 -17.06
C ARG A 57 25.84 -1.88 -18.40
N LEU A 58 26.70 -1.87 -19.41
CA LEU A 58 26.36 -2.27 -20.77
C LEU A 58 27.15 -3.54 -21.09
N GLU A 59 26.45 -4.68 -21.14
CA GLU A 59 27.02 -6.00 -21.42
C GLU A 59 26.33 -6.55 -22.67
N ASP A 60 27.09 -6.99 -23.67
CA ASP A 60 26.56 -7.54 -24.93
C ASP A 60 25.49 -6.66 -25.60
N ARG A 61 25.69 -5.34 -25.58
CA ARG A 61 24.77 -4.31 -26.10
C ARG A 61 23.43 -4.21 -25.36
N GLN A 62 23.30 -4.85 -24.21
CA GLN A 62 22.13 -4.78 -23.33
C GLN A 62 22.46 -4.03 -22.04
N TYR A 63 21.50 -3.23 -21.56
CA TYR A 63 21.63 -2.57 -20.26
C TYR A 63 21.35 -3.58 -19.16
N GLN A 64 22.13 -3.50 -18.08
CA GLN A 64 21.85 -4.20 -16.83
C GLN A 64 21.99 -3.23 -15.67
N LEU A 65 21.18 -3.39 -14.63
CA LEU A 65 21.36 -2.66 -13.38
C LEU A 65 22.60 -3.17 -12.64
N THR A 66 23.43 -2.25 -12.17
CA THR A 66 24.46 -2.56 -11.18
C THR A 66 23.81 -2.79 -9.80
N GLU A 67 24.58 -3.25 -8.82
CA GLU A 67 24.08 -3.33 -7.43
C GLU A 67 23.67 -1.95 -6.90
N ALA A 68 24.39 -0.87 -7.27
CA ALA A 68 23.98 0.49 -6.98
C ALA A 68 22.64 0.87 -7.63
N GLY A 69 22.46 0.51 -8.91
CA GLY A 69 21.20 0.66 -9.64
C GLY A 69 20.04 -0.06 -8.95
N LYS A 70 20.26 -1.32 -8.55
CA LYS A 70 19.25 -2.13 -7.84
C LYS A 70 18.89 -1.53 -6.48
N ARG A 71 19.86 -1.00 -5.73
CA ARG A 71 19.65 -0.30 -4.45
C ARG A 71 18.93 1.04 -4.61
N ALA A 72 19.25 1.80 -5.67
CA ALA A 72 18.67 3.13 -5.92
C ALA A 72 17.25 3.09 -6.51
N LEU A 73 16.91 2.02 -7.24
CA LEU A 73 15.64 1.91 -7.96
C LEU A 73 14.39 2.04 -7.07
N PRO A 74 14.27 1.38 -5.91
CA PRO A 74 13.09 1.52 -5.05
C PRO A 74 12.84 2.97 -4.63
N GLU A 75 13.88 3.70 -4.24
CA GLU A 75 13.75 5.09 -3.82
C GLU A 75 13.38 6.01 -4.99
N ALA A 76 13.97 5.79 -6.17
CA ALA A 76 13.62 6.55 -7.35
C ALA A 76 12.15 6.36 -7.77
N LEU A 77 11.64 5.12 -7.69
CA LEU A 77 10.23 4.82 -7.93
C LEU A 77 9.32 5.51 -6.89
N ARG A 78 9.71 5.48 -5.61
CA ARG A 78 8.96 6.16 -4.53
C ARG A 78 8.90 7.67 -4.71
N LEU A 79 10.02 8.31 -5.03
CA LEU A 79 10.07 9.75 -5.30
C LEU A 79 9.23 10.12 -6.51
N LEU A 80 9.29 9.32 -7.58
CA LEU A 80 8.50 9.55 -8.78
C LEU A 80 7.00 9.39 -8.52
N SER A 81 6.58 8.34 -7.83
CA SER A 81 5.16 8.10 -7.50
C SER A 81 4.62 9.16 -6.56
N ARG A 82 5.39 9.56 -5.53
CA ARG A 82 5.01 10.62 -4.59
C ARG A 82 4.95 11.98 -5.27
N GLY A 83 5.92 12.30 -6.15
CA GLY A 83 5.92 13.53 -6.93
C GLY A 83 4.72 13.64 -7.88
N GLN A 84 4.36 12.54 -8.55
CA GLN A 84 3.16 12.48 -9.40
C GLN A 84 1.89 12.64 -8.58
N ALA A 85 1.76 11.93 -7.46
CA ALA A 85 0.60 12.06 -6.59
C ALA A 85 0.47 13.50 -6.05
N TRP A 86 1.58 14.12 -5.65
CA TRP A 86 1.57 15.51 -5.18
C TRP A 86 1.16 16.51 -6.28
N LEU A 87 1.71 16.38 -7.50
CA LEU A 87 1.31 17.22 -8.65
C LEU A 87 -0.18 17.11 -8.98
N ASN A 88 -0.77 15.93 -8.74
CA ASN A 88 -2.18 15.66 -8.98
C ASN A 88 -3.07 16.01 -7.77
N ASN A 89 -2.53 16.57 -6.69
CA ASN A 89 -3.23 16.77 -5.40
C ASN A 89 -3.81 15.48 -4.79
N GLN A 90 -3.16 14.35 -5.05
CA GLN A 90 -3.57 13.01 -4.63
C GLN A 90 -2.86 12.51 -3.37
N SER A 91 -1.83 13.23 -2.91
CA SER A 91 -1.09 12.91 -1.68
C SER A 91 -0.74 14.18 -0.93
N ASP A 92 -1.14 14.24 0.35
CA ASP A 92 -0.77 15.28 1.29
C ASP A 92 -0.68 14.71 2.72
N HIS A 93 -0.49 15.58 3.71
CA HIS A 93 -0.50 15.22 5.12
C HIS A 93 -1.54 16.06 5.88
N ILE A 94 -2.29 15.39 6.75
CA ILE A 94 -3.22 16.05 7.68
C ILE A 94 -2.65 15.87 9.08
N ASN A 95 -2.30 16.98 9.73
CA ASN A 95 -1.62 16.98 11.03
C ASN A 95 -0.36 16.10 11.06
N GLY A 96 0.37 16.06 9.93
CA GLY A 96 1.58 15.24 9.78
C GLY A 96 1.36 13.76 9.48
N LEU A 97 0.11 13.30 9.34
CA LEU A 97 -0.24 11.92 9.01
C LEU A 97 -0.66 11.78 7.54
N THR A 98 -0.42 10.62 6.94
CA THR A 98 -0.67 10.39 5.50
C THR A 98 -2.14 10.63 5.12
N HIS A 99 -2.36 11.38 4.04
CA HIS A 99 -3.65 11.49 3.35
C HIS A 99 -3.46 11.23 1.86
N LEU A 100 -4.25 10.31 1.30
CA LEU A 100 -4.23 9.93 -0.11
C LEU A 100 -5.64 10.04 -0.68
N THR A 101 -5.75 10.64 -1.86
CA THR A 101 -7.01 10.81 -2.59
C THR A 101 -6.79 10.46 -4.06
N PHE A 102 -7.48 9.44 -4.55
CA PHE A 102 -7.54 9.09 -5.97
C PHE A 102 -9.00 9.17 -6.38
N ASP A 103 -9.39 10.24 -7.05
CA ASP A 103 -10.78 10.63 -7.31
C ASP A 103 -11.29 10.21 -8.70
N GLU A 104 -12.36 10.88 -9.17
CA GLU A 104 -13.20 10.60 -10.35
C GLU A 104 -12.44 10.39 -11.67
N ASN A 105 -11.17 10.80 -11.75
CA ASN A 105 -10.31 10.54 -12.90
C ASN A 105 -9.72 9.12 -12.92
N THR A 106 -10.04 8.28 -11.94
CA THR A 106 -9.59 6.90 -11.83
C THR A 106 -10.78 5.91 -11.90
N PRO A 107 -10.62 4.72 -12.53
CA PRO A 107 -11.72 3.76 -12.76
C PRO A 107 -12.44 3.28 -11.50
N LEU A 108 -11.80 3.43 -10.34
CA LEU A 108 -12.36 3.20 -9.04
C LEU A 108 -11.83 4.37 -8.17
N PRO A 109 -12.60 5.00 -7.28
CA PRO A 109 -12.10 6.04 -6.38
C PRO A 109 -11.48 5.43 -5.10
N TYR A 110 -10.43 6.00 -4.53
CA TYR A 110 -9.79 5.53 -3.29
C TYR A 110 -9.34 6.71 -2.44
N TYR A 111 -9.83 6.75 -1.21
CA TYR A 111 -9.50 7.76 -0.23
C TYR A 111 -8.94 7.06 1.01
N LEU A 112 -7.80 7.51 1.50
CA LEU A 112 -7.15 7.00 2.71
C LEU A 112 -6.70 8.17 3.57
N GLN A 113 -7.01 8.11 4.86
CA GLN A 113 -6.43 9.00 5.86
C GLN A 113 -5.91 8.18 7.02
N GLN A 114 -4.64 8.38 7.37
CA GLN A 114 -4.04 7.87 8.58
C GLN A 114 -4.52 8.68 9.78
N HIS A 115 -4.78 7.99 10.89
CA HIS A 115 -5.24 8.59 12.15
C HIS A 115 -4.33 8.22 13.32
N PRO A 116 -4.26 9.06 14.37
CA PRO A 116 -3.52 8.72 15.57
C PRO A 116 -4.17 7.52 16.27
N LEU A 117 -3.37 6.59 16.80
CA LEU A 117 -3.88 5.38 17.47
C LEU A 117 -4.79 5.69 18.67
N GLY A 118 -4.63 6.84 19.34
CA GLY A 118 -5.52 7.25 20.43
C GLY A 118 -6.98 7.42 20.01
N ARG A 119 -7.25 7.48 18.69
CA ARG A 119 -8.60 7.49 18.12
C ARG A 119 -9.33 6.16 18.30
N LEU A 120 -8.60 5.03 18.44
CA LEU A 120 -9.19 3.71 18.72
C LEU A 120 -10.18 3.72 19.88
N TRP A 121 -9.90 4.54 20.91
CA TRP A 121 -10.69 4.62 22.12
C TRP A 121 -11.83 5.64 22.07
N LYS A 122 -12.02 6.32 20.94
CA LYS A 122 -13.02 7.38 20.77
C LYS A 122 -14.14 6.96 19.84
N ASP A 123 -13.80 6.49 18.64
CA ASP A 123 -14.76 6.22 17.57
C ASP A 123 -14.42 5.00 16.70
N SER A 124 -13.48 4.15 17.13
CA SER A 124 -13.29 2.83 16.53
C SER A 124 -14.17 1.78 17.20
N SER A 125 -14.54 0.76 16.43
CA SER A 125 -15.34 -0.35 16.94
C SER A 125 -14.62 -1.18 18.00
N GLU A 126 -15.40 -1.96 18.74
CA GLU A 126 -14.88 -2.89 19.73
C GLU A 126 -13.94 -3.93 19.08
N LEU A 127 -14.16 -4.34 17.82
CA LEU A 127 -13.24 -5.21 17.08
C LEU A 127 -11.85 -4.58 16.95
N MET A 128 -11.79 -3.31 16.55
CA MET A 128 -10.54 -2.60 16.30
C MET A 128 -9.77 -2.37 17.61
N GLN A 129 -10.49 -2.01 18.67
CA GLN A 129 -9.95 -1.90 20.03
C GLN A 129 -9.40 -3.24 20.53
N TYR A 130 -10.18 -4.31 20.38
CA TYR A 130 -9.78 -5.67 20.77
C TYR A 130 -8.57 -6.17 19.97
N GLY A 131 -8.56 -5.94 18.66
CA GLY A 131 -7.43 -6.26 17.79
C GLY A 131 -6.12 -5.63 18.24
N PHE A 132 -6.16 -4.35 18.58
CA PHE A 132 -5.00 -3.65 19.13
C PHE A 132 -4.54 -4.22 20.48
N GLN A 133 -5.47 -4.55 21.37
CA GLN A 133 -5.15 -5.17 22.67
C GLN A 133 -4.53 -6.56 22.50
N CYS A 134 -5.05 -7.37 21.59
CA CYS A 134 -4.50 -8.69 21.25
C CYS A 134 -3.06 -8.57 20.75
N TRP A 135 -2.81 -7.65 19.81
CA TRP A 135 -1.46 -7.41 19.29
C TRP A 135 -0.48 -6.98 20.37
N ALA A 136 -0.88 -6.03 21.24
CA ALA A 136 -0.03 -5.55 22.32
C ALA A 136 0.33 -6.66 23.33
N ARG A 137 -0.65 -7.50 23.68
CA ARG A 137 -0.47 -8.63 24.61
C ARG A 137 0.37 -9.75 24.00
N ALA A 138 0.16 -10.04 22.72
CA ALA A 138 0.97 -10.96 21.95
C ALA A 138 2.39 -10.43 21.68
N LYS A 139 2.68 -9.16 21.99
CA LYS A 139 3.97 -8.51 21.72
C LYS A 139 4.38 -8.59 20.23
N GLY A 140 3.39 -8.60 19.34
CA GLY A 140 3.58 -8.78 17.90
C GLY A 140 3.92 -10.22 17.47
N GLU A 141 3.88 -11.23 18.34
CA GLU A 141 4.07 -12.63 17.94
C GLU A 141 2.78 -13.19 17.35
N ILE A 142 2.81 -13.58 16.07
CA ILE A 142 1.58 -13.91 15.33
C ILE A 142 0.96 -15.26 15.73
N GLU A 143 1.77 -16.18 16.25
CA GLU A 143 1.33 -17.51 16.72
C GLU A 143 1.02 -17.53 18.23
N ASN A 144 0.94 -16.35 18.87
CA ASN A 144 0.53 -16.25 20.26
C ASN A 144 -0.97 -16.59 20.41
N GLU A 145 -1.34 -17.33 21.45
CA GLU A 145 -2.73 -17.77 21.70
C GLU A 145 -3.74 -16.62 21.77
N VAL A 146 -3.30 -15.42 22.18
CA VAL A 146 -4.17 -14.23 22.22
C VAL A 146 -4.53 -13.76 20.80
N PHE A 147 -3.64 -13.96 19.83
CA PHE A 147 -3.82 -13.56 18.45
C PHE A 147 -4.83 -14.47 17.70
N GLU A 148 -4.97 -15.74 18.13
CA GLU A 148 -5.97 -16.68 17.60
C GLU A 148 -7.40 -16.13 17.68
N ASN A 149 -7.70 -15.30 18.67
CA ASN A 149 -9.04 -14.71 18.84
C ASN A 149 -9.40 -13.71 17.73
N ILE A 150 -8.41 -13.13 17.06
CA ILE A 150 -8.61 -12.18 15.96
C ILE A 150 -8.24 -12.74 14.60
N ARG A 151 -7.49 -13.85 14.54
CA ARG A 151 -7.05 -14.53 13.31
C ARG A 151 -8.18 -14.75 12.28
N PRO A 152 -9.42 -15.14 12.66
CA PRO A 152 -10.55 -15.24 11.73
C PRO A 152 -10.92 -13.94 11.00
N TYR A 153 -10.54 -12.77 11.52
CA TYR A 153 -10.84 -11.47 10.94
C TYR A 153 -9.66 -10.85 10.17
N LEU A 154 -8.47 -11.47 10.24
CA LEU A 154 -7.25 -10.90 9.68
C LEU A 154 -7.01 -11.29 8.23
N MET A 155 -6.24 -10.45 7.54
CA MET A 155 -5.42 -10.85 6.41
C MET A 155 -3.96 -10.77 6.83
N ILE A 156 -3.17 -11.79 6.54
CA ILE A 156 -1.75 -11.83 6.86
C ILE A 156 -0.95 -11.78 5.57
N TYR A 157 0.05 -10.90 5.55
CA TYR A 157 0.96 -10.73 4.44
C TYR A 157 2.38 -11.03 4.88
N ARG A 158 3.14 -11.64 3.97
CA ARG A 158 4.58 -11.83 4.08
C ARG A 158 5.27 -11.04 2.98
N ARG A 159 6.41 -10.44 3.32
CA ARG A 159 7.26 -9.82 2.31
C ARG A 159 8.14 -10.88 1.67
N TYR A 160 8.07 -11.00 0.34
CA TYR A 160 8.96 -11.85 -0.44
C TYR A 160 9.63 -10.97 -1.50
N GLU A 161 10.96 -10.85 -1.42
CA GLU A 161 11.74 -9.87 -2.19
C GLU A 161 11.21 -8.43 -2.07
N LYS A 162 10.51 -7.93 -3.09
CA LYS A 162 9.91 -6.58 -3.16
C LYS A 162 8.37 -6.61 -3.16
N GLU A 163 7.78 -7.79 -3.03
CA GLU A 163 6.36 -8.02 -3.18
C GLU A 163 5.73 -8.36 -1.82
N TRP A 164 4.47 -7.95 -1.66
CA TRP A 164 3.67 -8.25 -0.49
C TRP A 164 2.70 -9.37 -0.84
N ILE A 165 3.00 -10.57 -0.36
CA ILE A 165 2.22 -11.76 -0.66
C ILE A 165 1.22 -11.99 0.46
N CYS A 166 -0.07 -12.06 0.13
CA CYS A 166 -1.09 -12.50 1.08
C CYS A 166 -0.94 -14.00 1.32
N ILE A 167 -0.69 -14.42 2.56
CA ILE A 167 -0.47 -15.83 2.91
C ILE A 167 -1.63 -16.44 3.70
N GLU A 168 -2.46 -15.61 4.32
CA GLU A 168 -3.59 -16.06 5.13
C GLU A 168 -4.74 -15.06 5.01
N ILE A 169 -5.96 -15.58 4.92
CA ILE A 169 -7.19 -14.79 4.95
C ILE A 169 -8.14 -15.50 5.90
N GLY A 170 -8.51 -14.83 6.98
CA GLY A 170 -9.51 -15.31 7.92
C GLY A 170 -10.91 -15.36 7.28
N ASP A 171 -11.69 -16.36 7.66
CA ASP A 171 -13.02 -16.66 7.13
C ASP A 171 -14.09 -15.61 7.48
N GLN A 172 -13.87 -14.86 8.55
CA GLN A 172 -14.71 -13.75 8.98
C GLN A 172 -14.15 -12.39 8.57
N SER A 173 -13.02 -12.35 7.85
CA SER A 173 -12.43 -11.10 7.37
C SER A 173 -13.36 -10.36 6.41
N SER A 174 -13.18 -9.04 6.33
CA SER A 174 -13.90 -8.22 5.36
C SER A 174 -13.65 -8.69 3.92
N TYR A 175 -12.45 -9.21 3.63
CA TYR A 175 -12.09 -9.70 2.29
C TYR A 175 -12.80 -11.00 1.91
N ALA A 176 -12.94 -11.94 2.86
CA ALA A 176 -13.67 -13.19 2.67
C ALA A 176 -15.14 -12.95 2.27
N SER A 177 -15.75 -11.91 2.85
CA SER A 177 -17.14 -11.54 2.57
C SER A 177 -17.34 -10.71 1.29
N TRP A 178 -16.30 -10.09 0.73
CA TRP A 178 -16.39 -9.35 -0.55
C TRP A 178 -16.38 -10.24 -1.78
N TYR A 179 -15.56 -11.28 -1.78
CA TYR A 179 -15.33 -12.11 -2.96
C TYR A 179 -15.96 -13.51 -2.85
N GLY A 180 -16.54 -13.83 -1.69
CA GLY A 180 -16.90 -15.19 -1.33
C GLY A 180 -15.66 -16.01 -0.94
N TRP A 181 -15.83 -16.91 0.02
CA TRP A 181 -14.74 -17.68 0.62
C TRP A 181 -13.87 -18.42 -0.42
N GLY A 182 -14.49 -18.94 -1.50
CA GLY A 182 -13.78 -19.61 -2.59
C GLY A 182 -12.81 -18.72 -3.38
N ARG A 183 -13.18 -17.46 -3.70
CA ARG A 183 -12.27 -16.53 -4.39
C ARG A 183 -11.28 -15.88 -3.45
N ALA A 184 -11.63 -15.70 -2.18
CA ALA A 184 -10.70 -15.19 -1.18
C ALA A 184 -9.45 -16.07 -1.10
N ARG A 185 -9.62 -17.41 -1.06
CA ARG A 185 -8.49 -18.36 -1.11
C ARG A 185 -7.65 -18.24 -2.38
N SER A 186 -8.25 -17.86 -3.51
CA SER A 186 -7.53 -17.63 -4.77
C SER A 186 -6.65 -16.38 -4.76
N SER A 187 -6.78 -15.51 -3.74
CA SER A 187 -5.91 -14.36 -3.50
C SER A 187 -4.69 -14.70 -2.63
N ILE A 188 -4.68 -15.88 -1.98
CA ILE A 188 -3.49 -16.39 -1.29
C ILE A 188 -2.40 -16.65 -2.33
N GLY A 189 -1.19 -16.13 -2.07
CA GLY A 189 -0.05 -16.24 -2.98
C GLY A 189 0.01 -15.14 -4.05
N ARG A 190 -0.91 -14.16 -4.07
CA ARG A 190 -0.86 -13.02 -5.00
C ARG A 190 -0.22 -11.79 -4.36
N ASP A 191 0.37 -10.95 -5.22
CA ASP A 191 0.89 -9.64 -4.86
C ASP A 191 -0.26 -8.66 -4.59
N ILE A 192 -0.10 -7.78 -3.60
CA ILE A 192 -0.94 -6.60 -3.41
C ILE A 192 -1.00 -5.69 -4.64
N THR A 193 0.00 -5.73 -5.52
CA THR A 193 0.06 -4.92 -6.74
C THR A 193 -0.81 -5.44 -7.90
N ASP A 194 -1.36 -6.65 -7.81
CA ASP A 194 -2.31 -7.21 -8.79
C ASP A 194 -3.70 -6.55 -8.74
N LEU A 195 -3.86 -5.49 -7.95
CA LEU A 195 -5.07 -4.68 -7.91
C LEU A 195 -5.28 -3.93 -9.24
N PRO A 196 -6.52 -3.80 -9.74
CA PRO A 196 -6.84 -3.28 -11.08
C PRO A 196 -6.66 -1.76 -11.25
N ARG A 197 -5.58 -1.16 -10.74
CA ARG A 197 -5.34 0.30 -10.73
C ARG A 197 -3.95 0.77 -11.17
N GLY A 198 -3.14 -0.12 -11.74
CA GLY A 198 -1.84 0.25 -12.29
C GLY A 198 -0.77 0.56 -11.23
N ALA A 199 0.49 0.59 -11.67
CA ALA A 199 1.67 0.52 -10.80
C ALA A 199 1.84 1.69 -9.81
N GLY A 200 1.39 2.91 -10.17
CA GLY A 200 1.53 4.10 -9.30
C GLY A 200 0.71 4.03 -8.02
N PHE A 201 -0.54 3.56 -8.12
CA PHE A 201 -1.43 3.33 -6.99
C PHE A 201 -0.93 2.20 -6.09
N ALA A 202 -0.54 1.09 -6.71
CA ALA A 202 0.03 -0.06 -6.01
C ALA A 202 1.26 0.32 -5.18
N ASN A 203 2.15 1.16 -5.73
CA ASN A 203 3.32 1.68 -5.01
C ASN A 203 2.94 2.53 -3.78
N LEU A 204 1.89 3.36 -3.87
CA LEU A 204 1.45 4.20 -2.76
C LEU A 204 0.76 3.38 -1.67
N LEU A 205 0.02 2.33 -2.03
CA LEU A 205 -0.50 1.36 -1.03
C LEU A 205 0.64 0.58 -0.37
N ALA A 206 1.61 0.10 -1.16
CA ALA A 206 2.77 -0.61 -0.63
C ALA A 206 3.57 0.26 0.35
N GLN A 207 3.65 1.58 0.16
CA GLN A 207 4.29 2.48 1.13
C GLN A 207 3.70 2.37 2.53
N THR A 208 2.37 2.19 2.66
CA THR A 208 1.74 2.02 3.99
C THR A 208 2.20 0.73 4.67
N PHE A 209 2.47 -0.33 3.90
CA PHE A 209 2.94 -1.62 4.41
C PHE A 209 4.42 -1.53 4.76
N GLU A 210 5.21 -0.88 3.91
CA GLU A 210 6.64 -0.63 4.13
C GLU A 210 6.88 0.25 5.36
N GLU A 211 6.03 1.23 5.64
CA GLU A 211 6.11 2.04 6.85
C GLU A 211 5.92 1.21 8.12
N VAL A 212 4.89 0.36 8.15
CA VAL A 212 4.63 -0.55 9.27
C VAL A 212 5.74 -1.60 9.42
N ALA A 213 6.29 -2.08 8.29
CA ALA A 213 7.43 -2.98 8.30
C ALA A 213 8.70 -2.33 8.86
N ALA A 214 8.92 -1.04 8.56
CA ALA A 214 10.08 -0.31 9.04
C ALA A 214 10.00 0.05 10.53
N ASN A 215 8.79 0.30 11.05
CA ASN A 215 8.59 0.68 12.45
C ASN A 215 8.16 -0.46 13.37
N GLU A 216 7.85 -1.64 12.81
CA GLU A 216 7.30 -2.82 13.52
C GLU A 216 6.12 -2.46 14.45
N GLY A 217 5.36 -1.44 14.08
CA GLY A 217 4.35 -0.82 14.92
C GLY A 217 2.93 -1.09 14.45
N VAL A 218 2.01 -0.20 14.87
CA VAL A 218 0.61 -0.27 14.49
C VAL A 218 0.19 1.03 13.83
N ARG A 219 -0.65 0.92 12.80
CA ARG A 219 -1.18 2.03 12.03
C ARG A 219 -2.68 1.90 11.89
N LEU A 220 -3.40 2.99 12.17
CA LEU A 220 -4.83 3.12 11.95
C LEU A 220 -5.09 3.97 10.70
N ASP A 221 -5.83 3.42 9.75
CA ASP A 221 -6.30 4.12 8.57
C ASP A 221 -7.83 4.15 8.51
N HIS A 222 -8.39 5.23 7.99
CA HIS A 222 -9.76 5.31 7.51
C HIS A 222 -9.75 5.30 5.99
N ILE A 223 -10.53 4.40 5.38
CA ILE A 223 -10.50 4.17 3.95
C ILE A 223 -11.91 4.18 3.38
N HIS A 224 -12.08 4.88 2.26
CA HIS A 224 -13.27 4.80 1.41
C HIS A 224 -12.85 4.44 0.00
N THR A 225 -13.44 3.40 -0.58
CA THR A 225 -13.16 2.95 -1.94
C THR A 225 -14.41 2.31 -2.54
N GLN A 226 -14.28 1.78 -3.74
CA GLN A 226 -15.23 0.83 -4.32
C GLN A 226 -14.58 -0.54 -4.47
N HIS A 227 -15.40 -1.58 -4.45
CA HIS A 227 -15.02 -2.94 -4.81
C HIS A 227 -16.01 -3.48 -5.84
N MET A 228 -15.56 -4.41 -6.68
CA MET A 228 -16.45 -5.11 -7.61
C MET A 228 -17.26 -6.15 -6.85
N ASN A 229 -18.59 -6.02 -6.88
CA ASN A 229 -19.47 -7.08 -6.40
C ASN A 229 -19.56 -8.18 -7.47
N PRO A 230 -19.09 -9.40 -7.18
CA PRO A 230 -18.99 -10.46 -8.18
C PRO A 230 -20.33 -11.05 -8.62
N GLU A 231 -21.39 -10.88 -7.82
CA GLU A 231 -22.73 -11.39 -8.12
C GLU A 231 -23.56 -10.40 -8.93
N LYS A 232 -23.37 -9.10 -8.66
CA LYS A 232 -24.14 -8.01 -9.28
C LYS A 232 -23.43 -7.36 -10.47
N ASP A 233 -22.17 -7.72 -10.72
CA ASP A 233 -21.29 -7.11 -11.73
C ASP A 233 -21.28 -5.57 -11.68
N MET A 234 -21.26 -5.04 -10.46
CA MET A 234 -21.33 -3.61 -10.18
C MET A 234 -20.34 -3.20 -9.11
N LEU A 235 -19.81 -1.98 -9.25
CA LEU A 235 -18.99 -1.36 -8.22
C LEU A 235 -19.85 -0.93 -7.04
N VAL A 236 -19.47 -1.40 -5.85
CA VAL A 236 -20.15 -1.08 -4.59
C VAL A 236 -19.22 -0.27 -3.70
N PRO A 237 -19.66 0.91 -3.22
CA PRO A 237 -18.87 1.72 -2.30
C PRO A 237 -18.67 1.00 -0.97
N ILE A 238 -17.50 1.22 -0.38
CA ILE A 238 -17.09 0.60 0.86
C ILE A 238 -16.30 1.57 1.71
N SER A 239 -16.66 1.61 2.99
CA SER A 239 -16.09 2.47 4.02
C SER A 239 -15.63 1.57 5.16
N TYR A 240 -14.38 1.71 5.59
CA TYR A 240 -13.84 0.89 6.66
C TYR A 240 -12.71 1.57 7.42
N GLN A 241 -12.56 1.17 8.67
CA GLN A 241 -11.33 1.39 9.41
C GLN A 241 -10.40 0.20 9.16
N ARG A 242 -9.09 0.44 9.12
CA ARG A 242 -8.06 -0.60 8.99
C ARG A 242 -6.99 -0.43 10.04
N LEU A 243 -6.72 -1.50 10.79
CA LEU A 243 -5.55 -1.61 11.67
C LEU A 243 -4.49 -2.46 10.96
N LEU A 244 -3.37 -1.85 10.58
CA LEU A 244 -2.18 -2.56 10.14
C LEU A 244 -1.26 -2.76 11.33
N MET A 245 -0.79 -3.99 11.52
CA MET A 245 0.00 -4.41 12.67
C MET A 245 1.26 -5.13 12.20
N GLY A 246 2.42 -4.63 12.61
CA GLY A 246 3.69 -5.31 12.43
C GLY A 246 3.79 -6.50 13.38
N CYS A 247 3.97 -7.69 12.84
CA CYS A 247 4.07 -8.94 13.57
C CYS A 247 5.33 -9.71 13.18
N ARG A 248 5.62 -10.79 13.90
CA ARG A 248 6.73 -11.71 13.63
C ARG A 248 6.23 -13.15 13.60
N PHE A 249 6.69 -13.90 12.61
CA PHE A 249 6.57 -15.35 12.57
C PHE A 249 7.52 -16.01 13.59
N PRO A 250 7.34 -17.30 13.91
CA PRO A 250 8.23 -18.03 14.83
C PRO A 250 9.70 -18.06 14.39
N ASP A 251 9.98 -17.93 13.09
CA ASP A 251 11.34 -17.83 12.54
C ASP A 251 11.96 -16.43 12.69
N GLY A 252 11.24 -15.49 13.32
CA GLY A 252 11.63 -14.09 13.51
C GLY A 252 11.42 -13.21 12.27
N SER A 253 10.97 -13.76 11.14
CA SER A 253 10.69 -12.97 9.95
C SER A 253 9.44 -12.11 10.12
N PHE A 254 9.42 -10.96 9.44
CA PHE A 254 8.32 -10.00 9.52
C PHE A 254 7.03 -10.53 8.89
N ALA A 255 5.92 -10.27 9.56
CA ALA A 255 4.56 -10.49 9.10
C ALA A 255 3.78 -9.17 9.20
N LEU A 256 2.89 -8.89 8.25
CA LEU A 256 1.94 -7.79 8.38
C LEU A 256 0.54 -8.36 8.57
N ALA A 257 -0.11 -8.04 9.67
CA ALA A 257 -1.51 -8.36 9.90
C ALA A 257 -2.39 -7.14 9.60
N ALA A 258 -3.44 -7.33 8.81
CA ALA A 258 -4.44 -6.31 8.51
C ALA A 258 -5.80 -6.74 9.09
N LEU A 259 -6.30 -5.94 10.04
CA LEU A 259 -7.67 -6.04 10.55
C LEU A 259 -8.52 -4.96 9.89
N ILE A 260 -9.66 -5.33 9.34
CA ILE A 260 -10.56 -4.42 8.62
C ILE A 260 -11.94 -4.51 9.25
N ASP A 261 -12.47 -3.36 9.64
CA ASP A 261 -13.83 -3.23 10.16
C ASP A 261 -14.65 -2.28 9.27
N ARG A 262 -15.72 -2.79 8.67
CA ARG A 262 -16.58 -2.02 7.77
C ARG A 262 -17.58 -1.21 8.57
N THR A 263 -17.46 0.11 8.47
CA THR A 263 -18.26 1.04 9.25
C THR A 263 -18.51 2.34 8.49
N HIS A 264 -19.58 3.05 8.85
CA HIS A 264 -19.82 4.43 8.42
C HIS A 264 -19.10 5.44 9.31
N ASP A 265 -18.53 5.01 10.44
CA ASP A 265 -17.79 5.84 11.38
C ASP A 265 -16.34 6.01 10.92
N ILE A 266 -16.18 6.61 9.75
CA ILE A 266 -14.89 7.04 9.22
C ILE A 266 -14.87 8.55 9.03
N GLU A 267 -13.68 9.11 9.16
CA GLU A 267 -13.40 10.52 8.90
C GLU A 267 -12.22 10.59 7.93
N ILE A 268 -12.46 11.22 6.79
CA ILE A 268 -11.48 11.47 5.74
C ILE A 268 -11.74 12.89 5.24
N ALA A 269 -10.72 13.75 5.27
CA ALA A 269 -10.85 15.10 4.74
C ALA A 269 -11.17 15.06 3.24
N GLY A 270 -12.08 15.95 2.82
CA GLY A 270 -12.58 16.01 1.44
C GLY A 270 -13.71 15.01 1.15
N LEU A 271 -14.04 14.09 2.05
CA LEU A 271 -15.11 13.11 1.85
C LEU A 271 -16.38 13.47 2.63
N SER A 272 -17.51 13.56 1.94
CA SER A 272 -18.80 13.88 2.57
C SER A 272 -19.40 12.68 3.32
N LYS A 273 -20.18 12.95 4.39
CA LYS A 273 -20.98 11.91 5.06
C LYS A 273 -21.94 11.18 4.10
N LYS A 274 -22.40 11.83 3.03
CA LYS A 274 -23.24 11.22 1.99
C LYS A 274 -22.47 10.15 1.21
N GLN A 275 -21.22 10.42 0.83
CA GLN A 275 -20.36 9.44 0.17
C GLN A 275 -20.04 8.27 1.11
N ILE A 276 -19.71 8.53 2.37
CA ILE A 276 -19.44 7.47 3.35
C ILE A 276 -20.66 6.54 3.53
N ARG A 277 -21.85 7.14 3.66
CA ARG A 277 -23.14 6.43 3.81
C ARG A 277 -23.67 5.83 2.50
N SER A 278 -22.98 6.00 1.38
CA SER A 278 -23.33 5.31 0.14
C SER A 278 -23.01 3.81 0.22
N MET A 279 -22.10 3.40 1.12
CA MET A 279 -21.91 1.99 1.45
C MET A 279 -23.23 1.40 1.99
N PRO A 280 -23.76 0.33 1.37
CA PRO A 280 -24.97 -0.33 1.84
C PRO A 280 -24.88 -0.76 3.31
N LYS A 281 -25.97 -0.60 4.08
CA LYS A 281 -25.98 -0.83 5.53
C LYS A 281 -25.72 -2.30 5.88
N GLU A 282 -26.14 -3.21 5.02
CA GLU A 282 -25.91 -4.65 5.15
C GLU A 282 -24.43 -5.04 5.07
N LEU A 283 -23.56 -4.17 4.55
CA LEU A 283 -22.12 -4.40 4.54
C LEU A 283 -21.42 -3.97 5.83
N VAL A 284 -22.09 -3.22 6.71
CA VAL A 284 -21.51 -2.85 8.01
C VAL A 284 -21.26 -4.11 8.82
N MET A 285 -20.05 -4.24 9.37
CA MET A 285 -19.70 -5.36 10.24
C MET A 285 -20.24 -5.07 11.64
N ASN A 286 -21.17 -5.91 12.10
CA ASN A 286 -21.66 -5.90 13.47
C ASN A 286 -21.17 -7.17 14.14
N ILE A 287 -19.98 -7.13 14.73
CA ILE A 287 -19.43 -8.27 15.46
C ILE A 287 -19.99 -8.25 16.87
N ASP A 288 -20.66 -9.34 17.27
CA ASP A 288 -21.08 -9.52 18.66
C ASP A 288 -19.83 -9.70 19.53
N THR A 289 -19.60 -8.74 20.42
CA THR A 289 -18.37 -8.68 21.21
C THR A 289 -18.33 -9.71 22.31
N LYS A 290 -19.44 -10.43 22.55
CA LYS A 290 -19.46 -11.66 23.35
C LYS A 290 -18.73 -12.83 22.68
N LEU A 291 -18.52 -12.77 21.35
CA LEU A 291 -17.72 -13.76 20.62
C LEU A 291 -16.21 -13.50 20.76
N LEU A 292 -15.83 -12.29 21.18
CA LEU A 292 -14.45 -11.96 21.48
C LEU A 292 -14.14 -12.51 22.89
N LYS A 293 -13.21 -13.47 22.97
CA LYS A 293 -12.85 -14.08 24.26
C LYS A 293 -12.36 -13.01 25.21
N THR A 294 -12.74 -13.11 26.48
CA THR A 294 -12.18 -12.25 27.52
C THR A 294 -10.67 -12.42 27.55
N LEU A 295 -10.01 -11.28 27.44
CA LEU A 295 -8.57 -11.16 27.47
C LEU A 295 -8.12 -11.33 28.94
N PRO A 296 -7.31 -12.35 29.28
CA PRO A 296 -6.93 -12.64 30.68
C PRO A 296 -6.12 -11.55 31.36
#